data_AF-A0A357XVC8-F1
#
_entry.id   AF-A0A357XVC8-F1
#
_cell.length_a   1.000
_cell.length_b   1.000
_cell.length_c   1.000
_cell.angle_alpha   90.00
_cell.angle_beta   90.00
_cell.angle_gamma   90.00
#
_symmetry.space_group_name_H-M   'P 1'
#
loop_
_entity.id
_entity.type
_entity.pdbx_description
1 polymer ?
#
loop_
_entity_poly.entity_id
_entity_poly.type
_entity_poly.pdbx_seq_one_letter_code
_entity_poly.pdbx_strand_id
1 'polypeptide(L)'
;MKTVNPLHRSDQLHRDAGTFYRSTYADADRVYSLFDSFSWANQLVLDDALDASKLFVRTLIPPLHRERFLPLRLWESMYRDGSKKINFYGDENLRYGDAVYYGHPSRSMPGAVELPSGVVDVDLCCDLPVDPSVVLIRNEHFFIRGGHLFFTVDPFDCLPVSEGPSGDRFVTIYLRGVAVDRRYVQDRLGVLLQTQGPSTAAFCAFNNLALDCVMDGTSRLPQLLGKLYGVPCTSDTETVEQTGFDLQGRWLATGRTVYFAPLSASFSYKTGETVQAGTVLTDAIRPVRGTSLADDIPIVFERRFLGSDYRAGLIFPNEDVPLTLEHGVPTFRIVGREDDVKRFWNSFYERTDDRGILSAAVRGGRINPARFVYENVLYPRSQIFLVRRDRCGPNALPVINTQILRGLVPPGILFSILLVAPNRTLTLDPPKLESARAAQYHAARNVTCPIRLTAAPVETRTC
;
A
#
# COMPACT_ATOMS: atom_id res chain seq x y z
N MET A 1 -1.89 -36.06 14.72
CA MET A 1 -1.77 -37.12 13.69
C MET A 1 -2.42 -36.61 12.41
N LYS A 2 -1.66 -36.37 11.33
CA LYS A 2 -2.24 -36.08 10.01
C LYS A 2 -2.53 -37.43 9.35
N THR A 3 -3.74 -37.94 9.46
CA THR A 3 -4.22 -39.01 8.58
C THR A 3 -4.31 -38.43 7.17
N VAL A 4 -3.27 -38.64 6.38
CA VAL A 4 -3.28 -38.30 4.95
C VAL A 4 -4.27 -39.28 4.30
N ASN A 5 -5.38 -38.76 3.77
CA ASN A 5 -6.34 -39.59 3.06
C ASN A 5 -5.64 -40.24 1.84
N PRO A 6 -5.66 -41.58 1.73
CA PRO A 6 -4.92 -42.31 0.70
C PRO A 6 -5.35 -41.96 -0.74
N LEU A 7 -6.56 -41.41 -0.92
CA LEU A 7 -7.10 -40.98 -2.21
C LEU A 7 -6.37 -39.77 -2.84
N HIS A 8 -5.38 -39.19 -2.15
CA HIS A 8 -4.61 -38.04 -2.64
C HIS A 8 -3.24 -38.40 -3.23
N ARG A 9 -2.88 -39.69 -3.27
CA ARG A 9 -1.62 -40.16 -3.87
C ARG A 9 -1.93 -41.01 -5.10
N SER A 10 -1.52 -40.53 -6.27
CA SER A 10 -1.55 -41.29 -7.52
C SER A 10 -0.96 -42.69 -7.33
N ASP A 11 0.23 -42.80 -6.72
CA ASP A 11 0.90 -44.09 -6.48
C ASP A 11 0.13 -45.06 -5.57
N GLN A 12 -0.74 -44.53 -4.69
CA GLN A 12 -1.59 -45.37 -3.86
C GLN A 12 -2.83 -45.80 -4.63
N LEU A 13 -3.47 -44.89 -5.37
CA LEU A 13 -4.58 -45.23 -6.29
C LEU A 13 -4.14 -46.26 -7.34
N HIS A 14 -2.95 -46.10 -7.90
CA HIS A 14 -2.33 -47.05 -8.84
C HIS A 14 -2.06 -48.41 -8.20
N ARG A 15 -1.61 -48.44 -6.94
CA ARG A 15 -1.43 -49.70 -6.19
C ARG A 15 -2.76 -50.35 -5.84
N ASP A 16 -3.75 -49.57 -5.44
CA ASP A 16 -5.08 -50.04 -5.02
C ASP A 16 -5.90 -50.51 -6.22
N ALA A 17 -5.71 -49.90 -7.40
CA ALA A 17 -6.25 -50.36 -8.67
C ALA A 17 -5.67 -51.72 -9.10
N GLY A 18 -4.46 -52.05 -8.63
CA GLY A 18 -3.82 -53.35 -8.84
C GLY A 18 -3.47 -53.65 -10.30
N THR A 19 -3.12 -54.91 -10.59
CA THR A 19 -2.78 -55.36 -11.95
C THR A 19 -4.00 -55.55 -12.86
N PHE A 20 -5.21 -55.50 -12.31
CA PHE A 20 -6.45 -55.74 -13.03
C PHE A 20 -6.57 -54.80 -14.25
N TYR A 21 -6.54 -53.49 -14.02
CA TYR A 21 -6.68 -52.51 -15.10
C TYR A 21 -5.56 -52.60 -16.14
N ARG A 22 -4.33 -52.93 -15.71
CA ARG A 22 -3.19 -53.13 -16.61
C ARG A 22 -3.36 -54.35 -17.52
N SER A 23 -4.05 -55.39 -17.04
CA SER A 23 -4.30 -56.62 -17.80
C SER A 23 -5.58 -56.59 -18.65
N THR A 24 -6.57 -55.77 -18.25
CA THR A 24 -7.90 -55.76 -18.86
C THR A 24 -8.04 -54.72 -19.97
N TYR A 25 -7.32 -53.59 -19.88
CA TYR A 25 -7.38 -52.54 -20.89
C TYR A 25 -6.14 -52.57 -21.78
N ALA A 26 -6.35 -52.55 -23.10
CA ALA A 26 -5.26 -52.50 -24.08
C ALA A 26 -4.45 -51.19 -23.99
N ASP A 27 -5.04 -50.14 -23.41
CA ASP A 27 -4.45 -48.82 -23.22
C ASP A 27 -4.38 -48.50 -21.73
N ALA A 28 -3.43 -49.14 -21.04
CA ALA A 28 -3.25 -48.98 -19.61
C ALA A 28 -2.91 -47.53 -19.25
N ASP A 29 -2.09 -46.85 -20.05
CA ASP A 29 -1.64 -45.46 -19.81
C ASP A 29 -2.82 -44.48 -19.74
N ARG A 30 -3.86 -44.71 -20.55
CA ARG A 30 -5.10 -43.93 -20.47
C ARG A 30 -5.86 -44.14 -19.15
N VAL A 31 -5.79 -45.33 -18.56
CA VAL A 31 -6.40 -45.58 -17.25
C VAL A 31 -5.58 -44.94 -16.13
N TYR A 32 -4.24 -45.00 -16.21
CA TYR A 32 -3.35 -44.31 -15.27
C TYR A 32 -3.57 -42.78 -15.30
N SER A 33 -3.64 -42.17 -16.49
CA SER A 33 -3.90 -40.73 -16.62
C SER A 33 -5.27 -40.32 -16.07
N LEU A 34 -6.28 -41.19 -16.14
CA LEU A 34 -7.59 -40.96 -15.52
C LEU A 34 -7.50 -40.97 -13.98
N PHE A 35 -6.78 -41.94 -13.40
CA PHE A 35 -6.57 -41.98 -11.95
C PHE A 35 -5.75 -40.80 -11.45
N ASP A 36 -4.73 -40.36 -12.20
CA ASP A 36 -3.98 -39.15 -11.89
C ASP A 36 -4.90 -37.92 -11.90
N SER A 37 -5.73 -37.79 -12.94
CA SER A 37 -6.73 -36.72 -13.04
C SER A 37 -7.71 -36.71 -11.87
N PHE A 38 -8.18 -37.89 -11.43
CA PHE A 38 -9.07 -38.02 -10.27
C PHE A 38 -8.37 -37.69 -8.95
N SER A 39 -7.14 -38.19 -8.75
CA SER A 39 -6.30 -37.84 -7.60
C SER A 39 -6.11 -36.33 -7.51
N TRP A 40 -5.88 -35.69 -8.65
CA TRP A 40 -5.67 -34.25 -8.74
C TRP A 40 -6.92 -33.45 -8.42
N ALA A 41 -8.07 -33.85 -8.96
CA ALA A 41 -9.36 -33.23 -8.64
C ALA A 41 -9.66 -33.31 -7.14
N ASN A 42 -9.43 -34.47 -6.51
CA ASN A 42 -9.59 -34.63 -5.06
C ASN A 42 -8.62 -33.77 -4.25
N GLN A 43 -7.38 -33.63 -4.74
CA GLN A 43 -6.38 -32.79 -4.08
C GLN A 43 -6.77 -31.31 -4.15
N LEU A 44 -7.30 -30.86 -5.29
CA LEU A 44 -7.82 -29.50 -5.44
C LEU A 44 -9.00 -29.24 -4.48
N VAL A 45 -9.96 -30.16 -4.38
CA VAL A 45 -11.08 -30.05 -3.44
C VAL A 45 -10.59 -29.97 -1.98
N LEU A 46 -9.58 -30.77 -1.63
CA LEU A 46 -8.97 -30.69 -0.30
C LEU A 46 -8.27 -29.35 -0.07
N ASP A 47 -7.47 -28.89 -1.04
CA ASP A 47 -6.76 -27.61 -0.96
C ASP A 47 -7.76 -26.44 -0.81
N ASP A 48 -8.86 -26.45 -1.56
CA ASP A 48 -9.96 -25.48 -1.45
C ASP A 48 -10.65 -25.54 -0.08
N ALA A 49 -10.92 -26.75 0.44
CA ALA A 49 -11.52 -26.91 1.76
C ALA A 49 -10.60 -26.42 2.88
N LEU A 50 -9.29 -26.65 2.76
CA LEU A 50 -8.29 -26.15 3.68
C LEU A 50 -8.19 -24.63 3.61
N ASP A 51 -8.18 -24.03 2.41
CA ASP A 51 -8.21 -22.58 2.25
C ASP A 51 -9.47 -21.98 2.86
N ALA A 52 -10.65 -22.58 2.61
CA ALA A 52 -11.90 -22.17 3.24
C ALA A 52 -11.83 -22.23 4.78
N SER A 53 -11.20 -23.27 5.35
CA SER A 53 -11.02 -23.37 6.80
C SER A 53 -10.13 -22.26 7.37
N LYS A 54 -9.10 -21.83 6.62
CA LYS A 54 -8.22 -20.72 7.03
C LYS A 54 -8.95 -19.38 7.05
N LEU A 55 -10.03 -19.22 6.27
CA LEU A 55 -10.81 -17.98 6.24
C LEU A 55 -11.50 -17.65 7.58
N PHE A 56 -11.63 -18.62 8.49
CA PHE A 56 -12.19 -18.41 9.83
C PHE A 56 -11.20 -17.81 10.82
N VAL A 57 -9.89 -17.86 10.54
CA VAL A 57 -8.85 -17.34 11.41
C VAL A 57 -8.13 -16.19 10.71
N ARG A 58 -8.34 -14.95 11.19
CA ARG A 58 -7.85 -13.73 10.52
C ARG A 58 -6.35 -13.73 10.17
N THR A 59 -5.52 -14.38 10.99
CA THR A 59 -4.06 -14.46 10.79
C THR A 59 -3.64 -15.55 9.80
N LEU A 60 -4.56 -16.46 9.44
CA LEU A 60 -4.31 -17.56 8.52
C LEU A 60 -4.92 -17.33 7.13
N ILE A 61 -5.70 -16.24 6.94
CA ILE A 61 -6.32 -15.91 5.65
C ILE A 61 -5.21 -15.87 4.57
N PRO A 62 -5.25 -16.78 3.58
CA PRO A 62 -4.27 -16.76 2.51
C PRO A 62 -4.45 -15.47 1.70
N PRO A 63 -3.38 -14.70 1.45
CA PRO A 63 -3.48 -13.52 0.61
C PRO A 63 -3.96 -13.89 -0.80
N LEU A 64 -3.38 -14.91 -1.41
CA LEU A 64 -3.75 -15.39 -2.73
C LEU A 64 -4.20 -16.84 -2.66
N HIS A 65 -5.23 -17.17 -3.43
CA HIS A 65 -5.58 -18.56 -3.70
C HIS A 65 -4.60 -19.15 -4.73
N ARG A 66 -4.23 -20.41 -4.58
CA ARG A 66 -3.32 -21.09 -5.52
C ARG A 66 -4.07 -22.15 -6.30
N GLU A 67 -4.25 -21.90 -7.59
CA GLU A 67 -4.75 -22.89 -8.53
C GLU A 67 -3.58 -23.64 -9.14
N ARG A 68 -3.68 -24.96 -9.23
CA ARG A 68 -2.59 -25.77 -9.77
C ARG A 68 -2.44 -25.58 -11.26
N PHE A 69 -3.56 -25.53 -11.98
CA PHE A 69 -3.61 -25.38 -13.42
C PHE A 69 -4.77 -24.48 -13.84
N LEU A 70 -4.53 -23.63 -14.82
CA LEU A 70 -5.57 -22.84 -15.49
C LEU A 70 -5.33 -22.90 -17.00
N PRO A 71 -6.23 -23.51 -17.80
CA PRO A 71 -6.09 -23.54 -19.25
C PRO A 71 -6.38 -22.16 -19.84
N LEU A 72 -5.49 -21.70 -20.71
CA LEU A 72 -5.58 -20.46 -21.46
C LEU A 72 -5.44 -20.76 -22.94
N ARG A 73 -6.47 -20.45 -23.73
CA ARG A 73 -6.45 -20.62 -25.18
C ARG A 73 -6.02 -19.32 -25.84
N LEU A 74 -4.92 -19.35 -26.59
CA LEU A 74 -4.40 -18.20 -27.32
C LEU A 74 -4.73 -18.35 -28.80
N TRP A 75 -5.49 -17.41 -29.33
CA TRP A 75 -5.73 -17.29 -30.76
C TRP A 75 -4.64 -16.46 -31.41
N GLU A 76 -4.09 -16.93 -32.52
CA GLU A 76 -2.95 -16.29 -33.19
C GLU A 76 -3.32 -14.88 -33.66
N SER A 77 -4.51 -14.73 -34.24
CA SER A 77 -5.05 -13.44 -34.66
C SER A 77 -5.06 -12.42 -33.51
N MET A 78 -5.51 -12.82 -32.31
CA MET A 78 -5.56 -11.96 -31.13
C MET A 78 -4.17 -11.65 -30.56
N TYR A 79 -3.26 -12.64 -30.58
CA TYR A 79 -1.89 -12.49 -30.10
C TYR A 79 -1.06 -11.56 -31.01
N ARG A 80 -1.28 -11.65 -32.32
CA ARG A 80 -0.62 -10.81 -33.33
C ARG A 80 -1.28 -9.46 -33.52
N ASP A 81 -2.52 -9.28 -33.06
CA ASP A 81 -3.17 -7.97 -33.03
C ASP A 81 -2.39 -7.03 -32.10
N GLY A 82 -1.55 -6.19 -32.72
CA GLY A 82 -0.69 -5.25 -32.03
C GLY A 82 -1.45 -4.22 -31.19
N SER A 83 -2.78 -4.13 -31.30
CA SER A 83 -3.63 -3.23 -30.53
C SER A 83 -3.47 -3.37 -29.01
N LYS A 84 -3.02 -4.53 -28.52
CA LYS A 84 -2.84 -4.83 -27.08
C LYS A 84 -1.40 -4.63 -26.56
N LYS A 85 -0.47 -4.12 -27.35
CA LYS A 85 0.94 -3.91 -26.94
C LYS A 85 1.15 -2.63 -26.13
N ILE A 86 0.60 -2.57 -24.93
CA ILE A 86 0.58 -1.34 -24.11
C ILE A 86 1.97 -1.03 -23.55
N ASN A 87 2.49 0.18 -23.83
CA ASN A 87 3.66 0.72 -23.15
C ASN A 87 3.34 1.08 -21.69
N PHE A 88 4.21 0.71 -20.74
CA PHE A 88 4.05 1.05 -19.33
C PHE A 88 5.00 2.17 -18.90
N TYR A 89 4.58 2.93 -17.89
CA TYR A 89 5.47 3.92 -17.27
C TYR A 89 6.66 3.21 -16.60
N GLY A 90 7.87 3.72 -16.85
CA GLY A 90 9.11 3.19 -16.30
C GLY A 90 9.83 2.17 -17.18
N ASP A 91 9.37 1.92 -18.41
CA ASP A 91 10.10 1.06 -19.35
C ASP A 91 11.41 1.73 -19.79
N GLU A 92 12.54 1.09 -19.49
CA GLU A 92 13.89 1.65 -19.68
C GLU A 92 14.22 2.01 -21.14
N ASN A 93 13.54 1.37 -22.09
CA ASN A 93 13.72 1.57 -23.53
C ASN A 93 12.81 2.67 -24.11
N LEU A 94 11.97 3.31 -23.30
CA LEU A 94 11.10 4.40 -23.76
C LEU A 94 11.80 5.75 -23.58
N ARG A 95 12.36 6.28 -24.67
CA ARG A 95 12.84 7.67 -24.72
C ARG A 95 11.66 8.60 -25.02
N TYR A 96 11.39 9.52 -24.11
CA TYR A 96 10.42 10.59 -24.33
C TYR A 96 10.92 11.51 -25.46
N GLY A 97 10.24 11.51 -26.60
CA GLY A 97 10.56 12.35 -27.77
C GLY A 97 10.44 11.63 -29.12
N ASP A 98 10.60 10.31 -29.16
CA ASP A 98 10.66 9.53 -30.41
C ASP A 98 9.30 8.93 -30.83
N ALA A 99 8.22 9.72 -30.75
CA ALA A 99 6.85 9.33 -31.13
C ALA A 99 6.24 8.13 -30.36
N VAL A 100 6.81 7.76 -29.21
CA VAL A 100 6.18 6.77 -28.31
C VAL A 100 5.27 7.48 -27.32
N TYR A 101 3.98 7.21 -27.43
CA TYR A 101 2.95 7.78 -26.57
C TYR A 101 2.52 6.76 -25.52
N TYR A 102 2.28 7.22 -24.29
CA TYR A 102 1.73 6.38 -23.22
C TYR A 102 0.37 5.81 -23.65
N GLY A 103 0.15 4.51 -23.44
CA GLY A 103 -1.08 3.84 -23.85
C GLY A 103 -1.19 3.54 -25.35
N HIS A 104 -0.18 3.89 -26.17
CA HIS A 104 -0.15 3.50 -27.58
C HIS A 104 0.60 2.17 -27.78
N PRO A 105 0.16 1.37 -28.76
CA PRO A 105 0.77 0.07 -29.04
C PRO A 105 2.21 0.22 -29.56
N SER A 106 3.17 -0.43 -28.88
CA SER A 106 4.55 -0.49 -29.35
C SER A 106 4.75 -1.61 -30.38
N ARG A 107 5.39 -1.31 -31.51
CA ARG A 107 5.69 -2.32 -32.54
C ARG A 107 6.75 -3.33 -32.10
N SER A 108 7.63 -2.97 -31.17
CA SER A 108 8.79 -3.77 -30.77
C SER A 108 8.55 -4.67 -29.55
N MET A 109 7.40 -4.55 -28.87
CA MET A 109 7.12 -5.45 -27.74
C MET A 109 6.66 -6.82 -28.23
N PRO A 110 7.00 -7.90 -27.49
CA PRO A 110 6.41 -9.20 -27.69
C PRO A 110 4.87 -9.16 -27.62
N GLY A 111 4.20 -10.17 -28.17
CA GLY A 111 2.75 -10.27 -28.06
C GLY A 111 2.34 -10.41 -26.59
N ALA A 112 1.22 -9.77 -26.24
CA ALA A 112 0.70 -9.73 -24.88
C ALA A 112 -0.67 -10.40 -24.85
N VAL A 113 -0.89 -11.25 -23.84
CA VAL A 113 -2.17 -11.92 -23.65
C VAL A 113 -2.77 -11.44 -22.33
N GLU A 114 -4.03 -11.04 -22.36
CA GLU A 114 -4.78 -10.72 -21.15
C GLU A 114 -5.00 -11.99 -20.31
N LEU A 115 -4.62 -11.93 -19.04
CA LEU A 115 -4.86 -13.02 -18.10
C LEU A 115 -6.33 -13.02 -17.63
N PRO A 116 -6.89 -14.18 -17.25
CA PRO A 116 -8.18 -14.24 -16.61
C PRO A 116 -8.25 -13.33 -15.38
N SER A 117 -9.42 -12.74 -15.13
CA SER A 117 -9.60 -11.79 -14.04
C SER A 117 -9.18 -12.38 -12.70
N GLY A 118 -8.41 -11.60 -11.93
CA GLY A 118 -7.90 -12.02 -10.62
C GLY A 118 -6.60 -12.82 -10.66
N VAL A 119 -6.13 -13.30 -11.81
CA VAL A 119 -4.81 -13.94 -11.90
C VAL A 119 -3.73 -12.88 -11.71
N VAL A 120 -2.97 -13.01 -10.63
CA VAL A 120 -1.86 -12.10 -10.26
C VAL A 120 -0.51 -12.70 -10.62
N ASP A 121 -0.40 -14.03 -10.56
CA ASP A 121 0.87 -14.71 -10.76
C ASP A 121 0.73 -16.08 -11.43
N VAL A 122 1.77 -16.52 -12.13
CA VAL A 122 1.91 -17.83 -12.77
C VAL A 122 3.37 -18.25 -12.69
N ASP A 123 3.63 -19.47 -12.22
CA ASP A 123 5.00 -19.96 -12.06
C ASP A 123 5.54 -20.53 -13.40
N LEU A 124 4.73 -21.32 -14.11
CA LEU A 124 5.09 -21.99 -15.36
C LEU A 124 3.95 -21.96 -16.38
N CYS A 125 4.28 -22.03 -17.66
CA CYS A 125 3.31 -22.23 -18.75
C CYS A 125 3.68 -23.51 -19.50
N CYS A 126 2.73 -24.43 -19.67
CA CYS A 126 2.98 -25.74 -20.28
C CYS A 126 2.00 -26.00 -21.45
N ASP A 127 2.37 -26.89 -22.37
CA ASP A 127 1.47 -27.39 -23.42
C ASP A 127 0.46 -28.43 -22.91
N LEU A 128 0.86 -29.23 -21.91
CA LEU A 128 0.02 -30.21 -21.24
C LEU A 128 0.05 -30.03 -19.71
N PRO A 129 -1.03 -30.36 -19.00
CA PRO A 129 -1.05 -30.27 -17.54
C PRO A 129 -0.29 -31.42 -16.87
N VAL A 130 -0.33 -32.61 -17.47
CA VAL A 130 0.37 -33.83 -17.04
C VAL A 130 1.42 -34.14 -18.11
N ASP A 131 2.66 -34.40 -17.69
CA ASP A 131 3.79 -34.74 -18.58
C ASP A 131 4.00 -33.73 -19.74
N PRO A 132 4.31 -32.46 -19.42
CA PRO A 132 4.44 -31.42 -20.43
C PRO A 132 5.62 -31.70 -21.36
N SER A 133 5.38 -31.61 -22.67
CA SER A 133 6.46 -31.71 -23.66
C SER A 133 7.25 -30.40 -23.76
N VAL A 134 6.60 -29.28 -23.42
CA VAL A 134 7.19 -27.94 -23.44
C VAL A 134 6.83 -27.22 -22.14
N VAL A 135 7.85 -26.68 -21.49
CA VAL A 135 7.71 -25.87 -20.27
C VAL A 135 8.38 -24.52 -20.48
N LEU A 136 7.57 -23.48 -20.42
CA LEU A 136 8.03 -22.10 -20.42
C LEU A 136 8.19 -21.64 -18.96
N ILE A 137 9.32 -20.99 -18.68
CA ILE A 137 9.73 -20.56 -17.33
C ILE A 137 9.57 -19.05 -17.18
N ARG A 138 8.97 -18.61 -16.07
CA ARG A 138 8.81 -17.18 -15.75
C ARG A 138 10.15 -16.46 -15.66
N ASN A 139 10.18 -15.22 -16.15
CA ASN A 139 11.33 -14.31 -16.29
C ASN A 139 12.41 -14.78 -17.28
N GLU A 140 12.23 -15.93 -17.93
CA GLU A 140 13.10 -16.40 -19.01
C GLU A 140 12.33 -16.40 -20.35
N HIS A 141 11.19 -17.10 -20.36
CA HIS A 141 10.35 -17.30 -21.53
C HIS A 141 9.10 -16.40 -21.53
N PHE A 142 8.68 -15.93 -20.36
CA PHE A 142 7.55 -15.00 -20.22
C PHE A 142 7.62 -14.20 -18.92
N PHE A 143 6.88 -13.11 -18.81
CA PHE A 143 6.66 -12.39 -17.55
C PHE A 143 5.23 -11.83 -17.46
N ILE A 144 4.79 -11.50 -16.25
CA ILE A 144 3.46 -10.96 -16.00
C ILE A 144 3.56 -9.49 -15.61
N ARG A 145 2.75 -8.64 -16.23
CA ARG A 145 2.65 -7.23 -15.86
C ARG A 145 1.27 -6.68 -16.17
N GLY A 146 0.68 -5.96 -15.22
CA GLY A 146 -0.60 -5.28 -15.43
C GLY A 146 -1.73 -6.21 -15.87
N GLY A 147 -1.80 -7.43 -15.34
CA GLY A 147 -2.82 -8.43 -15.73
C GLY A 147 -2.61 -9.04 -17.11
N HIS A 148 -1.43 -8.87 -17.72
CA HIS A 148 -1.08 -9.45 -19.01
C HIS A 148 0.14 -10.36 -18.90
N LEU A 149 0.16 -11.38 -19.73
CA LEU A 149 1.25 -12.34 -19.94
C LEU A 149 2.02 -11.94 -21.19
N PHE A 150 3.31 -11.62 -21.04
CA PHE A 150 4.21 -11.24 -22.13
C PHE A 150 5.18 -12.38 -22.39
N PHE A 151 5.25 -12.86 -23.63
CA PHE A 151 6.14 -13.96 -24.00
C PHE A 151 7.42 -13.44 -24.65
N THR A 152 8.60 -13.82 -24.17
CA THR A 152 9.87 -13.46 -24.83
C THR A 152 10.13 -14.29 -26.09
N VAL A 153 9.47 -15.45 -26.21
CA VAL A 153 9.50 -16.37 -27.36
C VAL A 153 8.08 -16.48 -27.93
N ASP A 154 7.90 -16.51 -29.25
CA ASP A 154 6.56 -16.67 -29.84
C ASP A 154 5.97 -18.04 -29.44
N PRO A 155 4.85 -18.08 -28.68
CA PRO A 155 4.27 -19.33 -28.21
C PRO A 155 3.77 -20.22 -29.36
N PHE A 156 3.54 -19.67 -30.56
CA PHE A 156 3.15 -20.45 -31.74
C PHE A 156 4.32 -21.19 -32.41
N ASP A 157 5.56 -20.82 -32.09
CA ASP A 157 6.76 -21.49 -32.63
C ASP A 157 7.21 -22.65 -31.75
N CYS A 158 6.86 -22.64 -30.47
CA CYS A 158 7.33 -23.63 -29.50
C CYS A 158 6.23 -24.54 -28.93
N LEU A 159 4.94 -24.18 -29.03
CA LEU A 159 3.84 -25.01 -28.51
C LEU A 159 3.05 -25.70 -29.63
N PRO A 160 2.38 -26.83 -29.36
CA PRO A 160 1.53 -27.50 -30.33
C PRO A 160 0.38 -26.60 -30.81
N VAL A 161 0.36 -26.34 -32.11
CA VAL A 161 -0.65 -25.47 -32.76
C VAL A 161 -1.82 -26.32 -33.26
N SER A 162 -3.04 -25.85 -33.01
CA SER A 162 -4.27 -26.43 -33.52
C SER A 162 -4.98 -25.44 -34.46
N GLU A 163 -5.69 -25.97 -35.44
CA GLU A 163 -6.54 -25.17 -36.33
C GLU A 163 -7.94 -25.01 -35.72
N GLY A 164 -8.44 -23.78 -35.66
CA GLY A 164 -9.79 -23.46 -35.25
C GLY A 164 -10.78 -23.45 -36.42
N PRO A 165 -12.09 -23.35 -36.13
CA PRO A 165 -13.16 -23.45 -37.15
C PRO A 165 -13.09 -22.42 -38.28
N SER A 166 -12.41 -21.29 -38.07
CA SER A 166 -12.25 -20.20 -39.05
C SER A 166 -10.94 -20.26 -39.84
N GLY A 167 -10.14 -21.31 -39.67
CA GLY A 167 -8.76 -21.37 -40.15
C GLY A 167 -7.78 -20.54 -39.30
N ASP A 168 -8.26 -19.87 -38.24
CA ASP A 168 -7.39 -19.23 -37.27
C ASP A 168 -6.71 -20.28 -36.40
N ARG A 169 -5.43 -20.09 -36.12
CA ARG A 169 -4.63 -21.03 -35.35
C ARG A 169 -4.72 -20.68 -33.87
N PHE A 170 -4.71 -21.69 -33.00
CA PHE A 170 -4.64 -21.48 -31.57
C PHE A 170 -3.67 -22.45 -30.90
N VAL A 171 -3.08 -21.99 -29.79
CA VAL A 171 -2.34 -22.85 -28.85
C VAL A 171 -3.10 -22.91 -27.53
N THR A 172 -3.08 -24.05 -26.87
CA THR A 172 -3.61 -24.19 -25.50
C THR A 172 -2.44 -24.23 -24.54
N ILE A 173 -2.44 -23.30 -23.59
CA ILE A 173 -1.41 -23.18 -22.56
C ILE A 173 -2.03 -23.52 -21.21
N TYR A 174 -1.42 -24.41 -20.46
CA TYR A 174 -1.77 -24.68 -19.08
C TYR A 174 -0.86 -23.86 -18.18
N LEU A 175 -1.42 -22.81 -17.59
CA LEU A 175 -0.74 -22.00 -16.58
C LEU A 175 -0.64 -22.83 -15.31
N ARG A 176 0.55 -23.04 -14.77
CA ARG A 176 0.79 -23.86 -13.57
C ARG A 176 1.24 -23.00 -12.39
N GLY A 177 0.76 -23.34 -11.20
CA GLY A 177 1.08 -22.61 -9.95
C GLY A 177 0.43 -21.22 -9.91
N VAL A 178 -0.76 -21.09 -10.47
CA VAL A 178 -1.46 -19.83 -10.68
C VAL A 178 -1.86 -19.23 -9.33
N ALA A 179 -1.49 -17.99 -9.07
CA ALA A 179 -1.97 -17.23 -7.93
C ALA A 179 -3.14 -16.34 -8.34
N VAL A 180 -4.29 -16.55 -7.70
CA VAL A 180 -5.54 -15.83 -7.96
C VAL A 180 -5.90 -14.99 -6.75
N ASP A 181 -6.06 -13.69 -6.94
CA ASP A 181 -6.66 -12.79 -5.95
C ASP A 181 -8.18 -12.95 -5.97
N ARG A 182 -8.67 -13.91 -5.19
CA ARG A 182 -10.10 -14.11 -4.91
C ARG A 182 -10.67 -13.09 -3.92
N ARG A 183 -9.94 -12.00 -3.61
CA ARG A 183 -10.34 -10.93 -2.68
C ARG A 183 -10.65 -11.38 -1.26
N TYR A 184 -10.09 -12.51 -0.81
CA TYR A 184 -10.35 -13.07 0.52
C TYR A 184 -10.10 -12.07 1.66
N VAL A 185 -9.02 -11.30 1.59
CA VAL A 185 -8.68 -10.31 2.63
C VAL A 185 -9.71 -9.18 2.65
N GLN A 186 -10.10 -8.68 1.46
CA GLN A 186 -11.10 -7.63 1.35
C GLN A 186 -12.46 -8.10 1.86
N ASP A 187 -12.91 -9.28 1.43
CA ASP A 187 -14.25 -9.79 1.73
C ASP A 187 -14.42 -10.17 3.20
N ARG A 188 -13.33 -10.55 3.89
CA ARG A 188 -13.37 -10.97 5.30
C ARG A 188 -12.97 -9.87 6.28
N LEU A 189 -11.89 -9.14 6.00
CA LEU A 189 -11.36 -8.11 6.89
C LEU A 189 -11.67 -6.70 6.38
N GLY A 190 -11.55 -6.49 5.06
CA GLY A 190 -11.74 -5.17 4.46
C GLY A 190 -13.15 -4.63 4.61
N VAL A 191 -14.18 -5.48 4.52
CA VAL A 191 -15.58 -5.08 4.77
C VAL A 191 -15.77 -4.54 6.19
N LEU A 192 -15.18 -5.21 7.19
CA LEU A 192 -15.28 -4.78 8.60
C LEU A 192 -14.59 -3.43 8.83
N LEU A 193 -13.47 -3.21 8.15
CA LEU A 193 -12.62 -2.04 8.33
C LEU A 193 -12.88 -0.92 7.31
N GLN A 194 -13.79 -1.15 6.36
CA GLN A 194 -14.05 -0.29 5.20
C GLN A 194 -12.79 0.01 4.38
N THR A 195 -11.90 -0.98 4.25
CA THR A 195 -10.67 -0.88 3.46
C THR A 195 -10.84 -1.61 2.13
N GLN A 196 -10.12 -1.16 1.11
CA GLN A 196 -10.17 -1.73 -0.23
C GLN A 196 -8.76 -1.87 -0.81
N GLY A 197 -8.52 -2.99 -1.49
CA GLY A 197 -7.24 -3.28 -2.10
C GLY A 197 -7.11 -4.74 -2.52
N PRO A 198 -6.12 -5.06 -3.35
CA PRO A 198 -5.80 -6.44 -3.70
C PRO A 198 -5.33 -7.23 -2.48
N SER A 199 -5.60 -8.53 -2.45
CA SER A 199 -5.24 -9.44 -1.35
C SER A 199 -3.74 -9.76 -1.35
N THR A 200 -2.93 -8.73 -1.16
CA THR A 200 -1.48 -8.85 -0.99
C THR A 200 -1.13 -9.19 0.45
N ALA A 201 0.07 -9.75 0.67
CA ALA A 201 0.58 -9.96 2.02
C ALA A 201 0.63 -8.65 2.83
N ALA A 202 0.97 -7.52 2.17
CA ALA A 202 0.98 -6.20 2.79
C ALA A 202 -0.43 -5.75 3.22
N PHE A 203 -1.44 -5.93 2.36
CA PHE A 203 -2.83 -5.60 2.68
C PHE A 203 -3.40 -6.50 3.79
N CYS A 204 -3.08 -7.80 3.79
CA CYS A 204 -3.46 -8.71 4.88
C CYS A 204 -2.83 -8.30 6.21
N ALA A 205 -1.52 -8.01 6.21
CA ALA A 205 -0.81 -7.54 7.40
C ALA A 205 -1.38 -6.21 7.93
N PHE A 206 -1.71 -5.27 7.04
CA PHE A 206 -2.36 -4.01 7.41
C PHE A 206 -3.71 -4.23 8.07
N ASN A 207 -4.60 -5.04 7.48
CA ASN A 207 -5.93 -5.29 8.04
C ASN A 207 -5.88 -6.03 9.39
N ASN A 208 -4.98 -7.00 9.54
CA ASN A 208 -4.77 -7.66 10.83
C ASN A 208 -4.28 -6.67 11.90
N LEU A 209 -3.29 -5.84 11.57
CA LEU A 209 -2.76 -4.82 12.49
C LEU A 209 -3.79 -3.73 12.82
N ALA A 210 -4.65 -3.39 11.87
CA ALA A 210 -5.78 -2.50 12.07
C ALA A 210 -6.77 -3.07 13.10
N LEU A 211 -7.14 -4.34 12.97
CA LEU A 211 -7.97 -5.01 13.98
C LEU A 211 -7.25 -5.08 15.33
N ASP A 212 -5.95 -5.31 15.37
CA ASP A 212 -5.18 -5.22 16.62
C ASP A 212 -5.25 -3.83 17.24
N CYS A 213 -5.22 -2.76 16.44
CA CYS A 213 -5.40 -1.39 16.95
C CYS A 213 -6.81 -1.14 17.48
N VAL A 214 -7.85 -1.79 16.92
CA VAL A 214 -9.22 -1.73 17.48
C VAL A 214 -9.25 -2.36 18.87
N MET A 215 -8.57 -3.49 19.05
CA MET A 215 -8.60 -4.27 20.29
C MET A 215 -7.66 -3.70 21.37
N ASP A 216 -6.44 -3.35 21.01
CA ASP A 216 -5.36 -2.92 21.92
C ASP A 216 -5.20 -1.39 22.00
N GLY A 217 -5.99 -0.65 21.20
CA GLY A 217 -5.97 0.81 21.13
C GLY A 217 -4.85 1.41 20.27
N THR A 218 -4.59 2.70 20.49
CA THR A 218 -3.71 3.52 19.62
C THR A 218 -2.19 3.31 19.84
N SER A 219 -1.79 2.42 20.75
CA SER A 219 -0.37 2.14 21.03
C SER A 219 0.38 1.61 19.80
N ARG A 220 -0.32 0.86 18.93
CA ARG A 220 0.20 0.28 17.68
C ARG A 220 0.04 1.17 16.45
N LEU A 221 -0.48 2.38 16.63
CA LEU A 221 -0.75 3.30 15.53
C LEU A 221 0.50 3.64 14.67
N PRO A 222 1.71 3.81 15.23
CA PRO A 222 2.91 3.97 14.41
C PRO A 222 3.17 2.79 13.47
N GLN A 223 2.97 1.55 13.93
CA GLN A 223 3.10 0.34 13.10
C GLN A 223 2.04 0.32 12.00
N LEU A 224 0.80 0.69 12.33
CA LEU A 224 -0.30 0.73 11.37
C LEU A 224 -0.01 1.72 10.24
N LEU A 225 0.47 2.92 10.60
CA LEU A 225 0.93 3.90 9.63
C LEU A 225 2.14 3.38 8.84
N GLY A 226 3.07 2.68 9.50
CA GLY A 226 4.17 1.99 8.86
C GLY A 226 3.71 1.05 7.75
N LYS A 227 2.76 0.16 8.04
CA LYS A 227 2.17 -0.74 7.04
C LYS A 227 1.42 0.00 5.94
N LEU A 228 0.63 1.02 6.30
CA LEU A 228 -0.11 1.84 5.34
C LEU A 228 0.82 2.55 4.34
N TYR A 229 1.96 3.04 4.80
CA TYR A 229 2.91 3.82 4.00
C TYR A 229 4.12 3.02 3.51
N GLY A 230 4.11 1.69 3.68
CA GLY A 230 5.21 0.82 3.26
C GLY A 230 6.53 1.13 3.98
N VAL A 231 6.48 1.63 5.21
CA VAL A 231 7.63 1.99 6.03
C VAL A 231 7.95 0.84 6.99
N PRO A 232 9.20 0.34 7.02
CA PRO A 232 9.55 -0.79 7.85
C PRO A 232 9.41 -0.46 9.34
N CYS A 233 8.83 -1.40 10.07
CA CYS A 233 8.69 -1.36 11.52
C CYS A 233 9.21 -2.67 12.09
N THR A 234 9.83 -2.62 13.26
CA THR A 234 10.30 -3.82 13.95
C THR A 234 9.14 -4.70 14.38
N SER A 235 9.31 -6.02 14.26
CA SER A 235 8.31 -6.98 14.75
C SER A 235 8.52 -7.28 16.24
N ASP A 236 9.77 -7.25 16.69
CA ASP A 236 10.20 -7.61 18.05
C ASP A 236 11.20 -6.58 18.60
N THR A 237 11.54 -6.69 19.88
CA THR A 237 12.70 -5.99 20.44
C THR A 237 13.98 -6.67 19.96
N GLU A 238 14.83 -5.93 19.28
CA GLU A 238 16.01 -6.44 18.57
C GLU A 238 17.14 -5.41 18.51
N THR A 239 18.38 -5.87 18.35
CA THR A 239 19.57 -4.98 18.25
C THR A 239 19.98 -4.82 16.80
N VAL A 240 20.29 -3.59 16.40
CA VAL A 240 20.81 -3.28 15.06
C VAL A 240 22.24 -3.80 14.96
N GLU A 241 22.48 -4.72 14.04
CA GLU A 241 23.81 -5.30 13.81
C GLU A 241 24.54 -4.55 12.70
N GLN A 242 23.82 -4.20 11.64
CA GLN A 242 24.43 -3.56 10.47
C GLN A 242 23.41 -2.72 9.69
N THR A 243 23.90 -1.66 9.06
CA THR A 243 23.14 -0.85 8.11
C THR A 243 23.93 -0.68 6.82
N GLY A 244 23.27 -0.68 5.68
CA GLY A 244 23.91 -0.47 4.38
C GLY A 244 22.92 -0.04 3.30
N PHE A 245 23.37 -0.06 2.06
CA PHE A 245 22.55 0.20 0.89
C PHE A 245 23.02 -0.64 -0.30
N ASP A 246 22.11 -0.91 -1.23
CA ASP A 246 22.32 -1.64 -2.48
C ASP A 246 21.38 -1.09 -3.58
N LEU A 247 21.22 -1.85 -4.68
CA LEU A 247 20.33 -1.49 -5.78
C LEU A 247 18.84 -1.53 -5.40
N GLN A 248 18.46 -2.26 -4.36
CA GLN A 248 17.08 -2.38 -3.89
C GLN A 248 16.70 -1.25 -2.92
N GLY A 249 17.69 -0.66 -2.25
CA GLY A 249 17.48 0.47 -1.37
C GLY A 249 18.49 0.55 -0.25
N ARG A 250 18.08 1.14 0.88
CA ARG A 250 18.80 1.00 2.14
C ARG A 250 18.29 -0.25 2.85
N TRP A 251 19.18 -0.92 3.55
CA TRP A 251 18.83 -2.04 4.40
C TRP A 251 19.38 -1.87 5.82
N LEU A 252 18.65 -2.41 6.79
CA LEU A 252 19.02 -2.47 8.20
C LEU A 252 18.84 -3.92 8.65
N ALA A 253 19.94 -4.54 9.06
CA ALA A 253 19.98 -5.90 9.56
C ALA A 253 20.02 -5.89 11.09
N THR A 254 19.18 -6.72 11.69
CA THR A 254 19.14 -7.03 13.12
C THR A 254 19.47 -8.51 13.30
N GLY A 255 19.61 -8.95 14.55
CA GLY A 255 19.77 -10.38 14.86
C GLY A 255 18.56 -11.26 14.50
N ARG A 256 17.48 -10.72 13.92
CA ARG A 256 16.28 -11.48 13.53
C ARG A 256 15.84 -11.24 12.08
N THR A 257 15.88 -10.00 11.61
CA THR A 257 15.25 -9.61 10.34
C THR A 257 16.10 -8.58 9.60
N VAL A 258 16.04 -8.63 8.27
CA VAL A 258 16.58 -7.57 7.40
C VAL A 258 15.42 -6.71 6.90
N TYR A 259 15.49 -5.43 7.20
CA TYR A 259 14.50 -4.44 6.81
C TYR A 259 15.00 -3.63 5.63
N PHE A 260 14.11 -3.35 4.68
CA PHE A 260 14.41 -2.54 3.49
C PHE A 260 13.65 -1.22 3.51
N ALA A 261 14.29 -0.17 3.02
CA ALA A 261 13.73 1.16 2.87
C ALA A 261 14.21 1.80 1.54
N PRO A 262 13.44 2.72 0.94
CA PRO A 262 13.90 3.48 -0.23
C PRO A 262 15.19 4.25 0.04
N LEU A 263 16.00 4.49 -1.00
CA LEU A 263 17.25 5.27 -0.90
C LEU A 263 17.05 6.70 -0.35
N SER A 264 15.87 7.28 -0.59
CA SER A 264 15.46 8.61 -0.12
C SER A 264 15.16 8.67 1.39
N ALA A 265 14.88 7.52 2.02
CA ALA A 265 14.65 7.41 3.45
C ALA A 265 15.98 7.23 4.19
N SER A 266 16.06 7.69 5.44
CA SER A 266 17.18 7.36 6.34
C SER A 266 16.70 6.55 7.53
N PHE A 267 17.47 5.52 7.91
CA PHE A 267 17.22 4.81 9.16
C PHE A 267 17.52 5.72 10.35
N SER A 268 16.65 5.69 11.35
CA SER A 268 16.77 6.51 12.55
C SER A 268 17.70 5.92 13.61
N TYR A 269 18.16 4.68 13.41
CA TYR A 269 18.95 3.90 14.36
C TYR A 269 20.34 3.57 13.83
N LYS A 270 21.31 3.44 14.74
CA LYS A 270 22.71 3.08 14.45
C LYS A 270 23.02 1.65 14.88
N THR A 271 24.05 1.06 14.28
CA THR A 271 24.61 -0.22 14.73
C THR A 271 24.91 -0.20 16.23
N GLY A 272 24.47 -1.24 16.94
CA GLY A 272 24.58 -1.41 18.39
C GLY A 272 23.37 -0.92 19.18
N GLU A 273 22.44 -0.17 18.58
CA GLU A 273 21.24 0.30 19.27
C GLU A 273 20.17 -0.80 19.35
N THR A 274 19.50 -0.91 20.50
CA THR A 274 18.33 -1.78 20.66
C THR A 274 17.06 -1.03 20.29
N VAL A 275 16.31 -1.59 19.36
CA VAL A 275 15.03 -1.06 18.88
C VAL A 275 13.90 -1.87 19.51
N GLN A 276 12.88 -1.19 20.04
CA GLN A 276 11.72 -1.86 20.63
C GLN A 276 10.76 -2.37 19.56
N ALA A 277 9.99 -3.41 19.86
CA ALA A 277 8.95 -3.91 18.97
C ALA A 277 7.98 -2.80 18.53
N GLY A 278 7.68 -2.77 17.23
CA GLY A 278 6.75 -1.83 16.63
C GLY A 278 7.27 -0.43 16.37
N THR A 279 8.57 -0.23 16.53
CA THR A 279 9.21 1.05 16.26
C THR A 279 9.36 1.23 14.75
N VAL A 280 9.00 2.41 14.25
CA VAL A 280 9.26 2.82 12.86
C VAL A 280 10.76 3.02 12.70
N LEU A 281 11.35 2.35 11.72
CA LEU A 281 12.81 2.33 11.56
C LEU A 281 13.38 3.51 10.78
N THR A 282 12.56 4.26 10.04
CA THR A 282 13.01 5.34 9.16
C THR A 282 12.38 6.69 9.50
N ASP A 283 13.00 7.74 8.97
CA ASP A 283 12.50 9.11 9.03
C ASP A 283 11.32 9.42 8.07
N ALA A 284 10.75 8.39 7.42
CA ALA A 284 9.58 8.54 6.56
C ALA A 284 8.31 8.84 7.36
N ILE A 285 8.20 8.32 8.59
CA ILE A 285 7.10 8.62 9.51
C ILE A 285 7.71 9.07 10.83
N ARG A 286 7.38 10.28 11.27
CA ARG A 286 7.85 10.82 12.54
C ARG A 286 6.65 11.23 13.40
N PRO A 287 6.46 10.66 14.60
CA PRO A 287 5.50 11.22 15.54
C PRO A 287 6.01 12.59 15.99
N VAL A 288 5.16 13.61 15.90
CA VAL A 288 5.43 14.92 16.48
C VAL A 288 5.12 14.79 17.97
N ARG A 289 6.14 14.96 18.81
CA ARG A 289 6.02 14.88 20.28
C ARG A 289 6.69 16.09 20.93
N GLY A 290 6.09 16.54 22.03
CA GLY A 290 6.66 17.57 22.91
C GLY A 290 6.75 18.92 22.22
N THR A 291 7.92 19.53 22.21
CA THR A 291 8.12 20.87 21.63
C THR A 291 8.61 20.84 20.18
N SER A 292 8.72 19.65 19.58
CA SER A 292 9.40 19.44 18.28
C SER A 292 8.43 19.48 17.09
N LEU A 293 7.62 20.54 16.99
CA LEU A 293 6.93 20.84 15.73
C LEU A 293 8.01 21.00 14.66
N ALA A 294 7.91 20.30 13.53
CA ALA A 294 8.89 20.43 12.46
C ALA A 294 9.00 21.92 12.07
N ASP A 295 10.22 22.47 12.03
CA ASP A 295 10.49 23.93 11.98
C ASP A 295 9.78 24.68 10.83
N ASP A 296 9.23 23.97 9.84
CA ASP A 296 8.65 24.56 8.63
C ASP A 296 7.11 24.45 8.50
N ILE A 297 6.40 23.78 9.43
CA ILE A 297 4.96 23.50 9.22
C ILE A 297 4.06 24.47 10.00
N PRO A 298 3.36 25.40 9.34
CA PRO A 298 2.35 26.23 9.99
C PRO A 298 1.13 25.38 10.41
N ILE A 299 0.44 25.80 11.47
CA ILE A 299 -0.83 25.17 11.88
C ILE A 299 -1.97 25.95 11.23
N VAL A 300 -2.85 25.25 10.52
CA VAL A 300 -4.02 25.86 9.89
C VAL A 300 -5.28 25.24 10.46
N PHE A 301 -6.11 26.07 11.07
CA PHE A 301 -7.48 25.72 11.42
C PHE A 301 -8.41 26.21 10.32
N GLU A 302 -8.87 25.29 9.49
CA GLU A 302 -9.92 25.60 8.52
C GLU A 302 -11.22 25.96 9.23
N ARG A 303 -12.06 26.78 8.58
CA ARG A 303 -13.35 27.24 9.11
C ARG A 303 -14.20 26.13 9.72
N ARG A 304 -14.22 24.93 9.12
CA ARG A 304 -15.02 23.79 9.61
C ARG A 304 -14.59 23.23 10.97
N PHE A 305 -13.39 23.56 11.45
CA PHE A 305 -12.90 23.21 12.80
C PHE A 305 -13.09 24.35 13.80
N LEU A 306 -13.54 25.50 13.31
CA LEU A 306 -13.85 26.67 14.11
C LEU A 306 -15.37 26.74 14.32
N GLY A 307 -15.81 27.50 15.33
CA GLY A 307 -17.24 27.70 15.58
C GLY A 307 -17.95 28.34 14.39
N SER A 308 -19.29 28.23 14.34
CA SER A 308 -20.14 28.77 13.26
C SER A 308 -19.89 30.23 12.93
N ASP A 309 -19.44 30.98 13.93
CA ASP A 309 -19.26 32.42 13.84
C ASP A 309 -17.96 32.85 13.16
N TYR A 310 -17.06 31.91 12.90
CA TYR A 310 -15.86 32.16 12.11
C TYR A 310 -16.20 32.17 10.62
N ARG A 311 -15.72 33.20 9.91
CA ARG A 311 -15.98 33.38 8.47
C ARG A 311 -14.89 32.77 7.60
N ALA A 312 -13.67 32.71 8.09
CA ALA A 312 -12.50 32.13 7.44
C ALA A 312 -11.72 31.20 8.39
N GLY A 313 -10.70 30.52 7.85
CA GLY A 313 -9.75 29.77 8.66
C GLY A 313 -8.70 30.69 9.30
N LEU A 314 -7.99 30.16 10.29
CA LEU A 314 -6.86 30.80 10.97
C LEU A 314 -5.57 30.04 10.67
N ILE A 315 -4.50 30.78 10.41
CA ILE A 315 -3.17 30.24 10.14
C ILE A 315 -2.23 30.77 11.22
N PHE A 316 -1.57 29.85 11.91
CA PHE A 316 -0.53 30.11 12.89
C PHE A 316 0.82 29.84 12.21
N PRO A 317 1.57 30.89 11.84
CA PRO A 317 2.84 30.70 11.15
C PRO A 317 3.83 30.00 12.09
N ASN A 318 4.68 29.15 11.51
CA ASN A 318 5.75 28.48 12.25
C ASN A 318 7.04 29.29 12.12
N GLU A 319 6.99 30.52 12.63
CA GLU A 319 8.12 31.45 12.63
C GLU A 319 8.19 32.12 14.00
N ASP A 320 9.39 32.39 14.50
CA ASP A 320 9.53 33.16 15.73
C ASP A 320 9.15 34.62 15.44
N VAL A 321 8.04 35.07 16.00
CA VAL A 321 7.58 36.47 15.92
C VAL A 321 7.84 37.20 17.23
N PRO A 322 8.01 38.54 17.21
CA PRO A 322 8.03 39.33 18.44
C PRO A 322 6.77 39.07 19.26
N LEU A 323 6.95 38.86 20.56
CA LEU A 323 5.85 38.70 21.49
C LEU A 323 5.35 40.07 21.96
N THR A 324 4.07 40.32 21.82
CA THR A 324 3.41 41.50 22.40
C THR A 324 2.60 41.07 23.61
N LEU A 325 2.56 41.88 24.67
CA LEU A 325 1.71 41.64 25.83
C LEU A 325 0.57 42.64 25.82
N GLU A 326 -0.65 42.16 25.58
CA GLU A 326 -1.88 42.96 25.73
C GLU A 326 -2.55 42.53 27.03
N HIS A 327 -2.70 43.46 27.98
CA HIS A 327 -3.26 43.20 29.31
C HIS A 327 -2.58 42.05 30.08
N GLY A 328 -1.28 41.81 29.82
CA GLY A 328 -0.51 40.74 30.46
C GLY A 328 -0.64 39.36 29.81
N VAL A 329 -1.36 39.26 28.69
CA VAL A 329 -1.50 38.01 27.91
C VAL A 329 -0.68 38.13 26.61
N PRO A 330 0.10 37.11 26.24
CA PRO A 330 0.84 37.09 25.00
C PRO A 330 -0.08 37.08 23.78
N THR A 331 0.07 38.10 22.95
CA THR A 331 -0.48 38.17 21.60
C THR A 331 0.63 38.02 20.57
N PHE A 332 0.26 37.44 19.44
CA PHE A 332 1.14 37.26 18.31
C PHE A 332 0.35 37.29 17.00
N ARG A 333 1.08 37.41 15.89
CA ARG A 333 0.48 37.44 14.56
C ARG A 333 -0.21 36.11 14.25
N ILE A 334 -1.51 36.18 14.01
CA ILE A 334 -2.32 35.12 13.41
C ILE A 334 -2.75 35.62 12.02
N VAL A 335 -2.59 34.79 11.01
CA VAL A 335 -3.02 35.12 9.64
C VAL A 335 -4.46 34.64 9.47
N GLY A 336 -5.35 35.56 9.11
CA GLY A 336 -6.79 35.31 8.97
C GLY A 336 -7.56 36.61 8.75
N ARG A 337 -8.89 36.52 8.69
CA ARG A 337 -9.75 37.71 8.65
C ARG A 337 -9.68 38.42 10.01
N GLU A 338 -9.61 39.75 10.02
CA GLU A 338 -9.43 40.54 11.24
C GLU A 338 -10.49 40.24 12.31
N ASP A 339 -11.77 40.16 11.92
CA ASP A 339 -12.88 39.82 12.81
C ASP A 339 -12.71 38.43 13.47
N ASP A 340 -12.20 37.46 12.72
CA ASP A 340 -12.00 36.08 13.17
C ASP A 340 -10.79 35.98 14.12
N VAL A 341 -9.74 36.75 13.85
CA VAL A 341 -8.55 36.85 14.72
C VAL A 341 -8.92 37.52 16.05
N LYS A 342 -9.67 38.63 16.02
CA LYS A 342 -10.21 39.29 17.23
C LYS A 342 -11.06 38.33 18.05
N ARG A 343 -11.94 37.59 17.39
CA ARG A 343 -12.79 36.58 18.04
C ARG A 343 -11.98 35.45 18.68
N PHE A 344 -10.95 34.94 17.99
CA PHE A 344 -10.04 33.94 18.56
C PHE A 344 -9.42 34.43 19.87
N TRP A 345 -8.86 35.65 19.89
CA TRP A 345 -8.25 36.19 21.09
C TRP A 345 -9.27 36.42 22.21
N ASN A 346 -10.45 36.97 21.91
CA ASN A 346 -11.50 37.13 22.91
C ASN A 346 -11.89 35.78 23.54
N SER A 347 -12.14 34.75 22.71
CA SER A 347 -12.47 33.42 23.22
C SER A 347 -11.30 32.74 23.93
N PHE A 348 -10.06 33.04 23.53
CA PHE A 348 -8.87 32.56 24.23
C PHE A 348 -8.80 33.17 25.63
N TYR A 349 -8.96 34.49 25.75
CA TYR A 349 -8.95 35.22 27.02
C TYR A 349 -10.08 34.78 27.95
N GLU A 350 -11.31 34.65 27.45
CA GLU A 350 -12.46 34.18 28.23
C GLU A 350 -12.25 32.78 28.83
N ARG A 351 -11.42 31.95 28.20
CA ARG A 351 -11.19 30.55 28.62
C ARG A 351 -9.89 30.36 29.39
N THR A 352 -8.98 31.33 29.36
CA THR A 352 -7.70 31.29 30.06
C THR A 352 -7.77 32.15 31.32
N ASP A 353 -8.56 31.70 32.30
CA ASP A 353 -8.68 32.34 33.62
C ASP A 353 -7.39 32.21 34.47
N ASP A 354 -6.43 31.38 34.06
CA ASP A 354 -5.26 31.02 34.86
C ASP A 354 -3.91 31.44 34.24
N ARG A 355 -3.13 32.19 35.02
CA ARG A 355 -1.78 32.71 34.72
C ARG A 355 -0.72 31.65 34.40
N GLY A 356 -1.06 30.36 34.49
CA GLY A 356 -0.14 29.22 34.35
C GLY A 356 0.32 28.90 32.92
N ILE A 357 -0.59 29.04 31.93
CA ILE A 357 -0.33 28.72 30.50
C ILE A 357 0.78 29.61 29.91
N LEU A 358 1.00 30.79 30.51
CA LEU A 358 1.86 31.84 29.97
C LEU A 358 3.34 31.68 30.33
N SER A 359 3.68 30.94 31.39
CA SER A 359 5.05 30.94 31.94
C SER A 359 6.08 30.16 31.10
N ALA A 360 5.65 29.18 30.30
CA ALA A 360 6.54 28.34 29.51
C ALA A 360 6.89 28.93 28.12
N ALA A 361 6.00 29.75 27.54
CA ALA A 361 6.13 30.28 26.18
C ALA A 361 6.97 31.57 26.08
N VAL A 362 7.25 32.26 27.20
CA VAL A 362 7.79 33.64 27.24
C VAL A 362 9.32 33.69 27.32
N ARG A 363 10.04 32.65 26.88
CA ARG A 363 11.52 32.68 26.88
C ARG A 363 12.03 33.57 25.74
N GLY A 364 12.43 34.79 26.06
CA GLY A 364 13.24 35.65 25.19
C GLY A 364 12.48 36.69 24.35
N GLY A 365 11.25 37.05 24.70
CA GLY A 365 10.48 38.10 24.02
C GLY A 365 10.05 37.75 22.58
N ARG A 366 10.20 36.50 22.18
CA ARG A 366 9.74 35.95 20.91
C ARG A 366 8.85 34.75 21.20
N ILE A 367 7.92 34.49 20.29
CA ILE A 367 7.02 33.34 20.35
C ILE A 367 6.87 32.75 18.96
N ASN A 368 6.77 31.43 18.88
CA ASN A 368 6.38 30.75 17.65
C ASN A 368 4.87 30.41 17.74
N PRO A 369 4.00 31.06 16.94
CA PRO A 369 2.55 30.86 17.01
C PRO A 369 2.11 29.42 16.81
N ALA A 370 2.70 28.71 15.85
CA ALA A 370 2.38 27.30 15.58
C ALA A 370 2.76 26.42 16.77
N ARG A 371 3.98 26.60 17.31
CA ARG A 371 4.44 25.87 18.50
C ARG A 371 3.58 26.17 19.72
N PHE A 372 3.20 27.44 19.93
CA PHE A 372 2.32 27.83 21.03
C PHE A 372 0.96 27.12 20.95
N VAL A 373 0.31 27.14 19.78
CA VAL A 373 -0.97 26.44 19.59
C VAL A 373 -0.80 24.94 19.76
N TYR A 374 0.28 24.37 19.24
CA TYR A 374 0.55 22.95 19.43
C TYR A 374 0.67 22.60 20.93
N GLU A 375 1.56 23.25 21.66
CA GLU A 375 1.86 22.92 23.06
C GLU A 375 0.66 23.17 24.00
N ASN A 376 -0.11 24.25 23.77
CA ASN A 376 -1.14 24.69 24.71
C ASN A 376 -2.57 24.28 24.32
N VAL A 377 -2.83 24.06 23.03
CA VAL A 377 -4.18 23.72 22.54
C VAL A 377 -4.27 22.27 22.08
N LEU A 378 -3.28 21.80 21.30
CA LEU A 378 -3.37 20.50 20.63
C LEU A 378 -2.72 19.36 21.41
N TYR A 379 -1.53 19.56 21.98
CA TYR A 379 -0.65 18.51 22.50
C TYR A 379 -1.33 17.57 23.51
N PRO A 380 -2.11 18.04 24.49
CA PRO A 380 -2.76 17.15 25.46
C PRO A 380 -3.80 16.21 24.84
N ARG A 381 -4.29 16.53 23.64
CA ARG A 381 -5.38 15.83 22.97
C ARG A 381 -5.08 15.57 21.50
N SER A 382 -3.81 15.49 21.11
CA SER A 382 -3.47 15.25 19.70
C SER A 382 -2.36 14.23 19.50
N GLN A 383 -2.50 13.48 18.41
CA GLN A 383 -1.48 12.60 17.88
C GLN A 383 -1.22 13.03 16.44
N ILE A 384 -0.08 13.67 16.23
CA ILE A 384 0.31 14.20 14.92
C ILE A 384 1.47 13.36 14.39
N PHE A 385 1.32 12.87 13.16
CA PHE A 385 2.35 12.13 12.45
C PHE A 385 2.76 12.88 11.20
N LEU A 386 4.05 13.13 11.04
CA LEU A 386 4.63 13.66 9.81
C LEU A 386 5.01 12.50 8.91
N VAL A 387 4.51 12.49 7.68
CA VAL A 387 4.72 11.43 6.69
C VAL A 387 5.35 12.04 5.43
N ARG A 388 6.58 11.63 5.12
CA ARG A 388 7.32 12.06 3.93
C ARG A 388 7.08 11.06 2.81
N ARG A 389 6.16 11.39 1.89
CA ARG A 389 5.69 10.42 0.87
C ARG A 389 6.78 9.98 -0.10
N ASP A 390 7.76 10.84 -0.35
CA ASP A 390 8.94 10.56 -1.17
C ASP A 390 9.89 9.52 -0.53
N ARG A 391 9.64 9.15 0.73
CA ARG A 391 10.42 8.19 1.52
C ARG A 391 9.62 6.94 1.90
N CYS A 392 8.38 6.85 1.45
CA CYS A 392 7.52 5.69 1.61
C CYS A 392 8.00 4.53 0.71
N GLY A 393 7.86 3.29 1.19
CA GLY A 393 8.24 2.10 0.43
C GLY A 393 7.31 1.80 -0.76
N PRO A 394 7.76 0.96 -1.70
CA PRO A 394 6.97 0.55 -2.87
C PRO A 394 5.69 -0.21 -2.50
N ASN A 395 5.65 -0.77 -1.28
CA ASN A 395 4.50 -1.49 -0.73
C ASN A 395 3.49 -0.57 -0.01
N ALA A 396 3.58 0.74 -0.18
CA ALA A 396 2.60 1.67 0.38
C ALA A 396 1.20 1.39 -0.18
N LEU A 397 0.22 1.32 0.71
CA LEU A 397 -1.17 1.07 0.36
C LEU A 397 -1.86 2.38 -0.09
N PRO A 398 -2.96 2.28 -0.88
CA PRO A 398 -3.70 3.45 -1.32
C PRO A 398 -4.31 4.26 -0.18
N VAL A 399 -4.43 5.59 -0.38
CA VAL A 399 -4.94 6.56 0.61
C VAL A 399 -6.38 6.28 1.06
N ILE A 400 -7.18 5.59 0.25
CA ILE A 400 -8.56 5.24 0.59
C ILE A 400 -8.66 4.48 1.92
N ASN A 401 -7.59 3.75 2.29
CA ASN A 401 -7.50 2.98 3.52
C ASN A 401 -7.24 3.84 4.77
N THR A 402 -7.21 5.17 4.67
CA THR A 402 -7.12 6.09 5.82
C THR A 402 -8.43 6.29 6.56
N GLN A 403 -9.57 5.88 5.98
CA GLN A 403 -10.88 6.04 6.63
C GLN A 403 -10.95 5.32 7.98
N ILE A 404 -10.33 4.14 8.06
CA ILE A 404 -10.25 3.34 9.29
C ILE A 404 -9.60 4.11 10.45
N LEU A 405 -8.64 5.01 10.17
CA LEU A 405 -7.94 5.77 11.20
C LEU A 405 -8.90 6.65 12.01
N ARG A 406 -10.03 7.05 11.41
CA ARG A 406 -11.08 7.81 12.13
C ARG A 406 -11.80 6.97 13.17
N GLY A 407 -11.98 5.68 12.90
CA GLY A 407 -12.62 4.75 13.85
C GLY A 407 -11.68 4.29 14.97
N LEU A 408 -10.36 4.33 14.73
CA LEU A 408 -9.35 3.91 15.70
C LEU A 408 -9.02 4.97 16.74
N VAL A 409 -9.27 6.23 16.45
CA VAL A 409 -8.91 7.35 17.31
C VAL A 409 -10.04 7.60 18.31
N PRO A 410 -9.77 7.55 19.63
CA PRO A 410 -10.78 7.82 20.64
C PRO A 410 -11.45 9.19 20.43
N PRO A 411 -12.75 9.33 20.78
CA PRO A 411 -13.43 10.60 20.70
C PRO A 411 -12.70 11.66 21.55
N GLY A 412 -12.62 12.88 21.02
CA GLY A 412 -11.93 13.99 21.68
C GLY A 412 -10.40 14.04 21.47
N ILE A 413 -9.80 13.06 20.77
CA ILE A 413 -8.40 13.11 20.35
C ILE A 413 -8.32 13.58 18.89
N LEU A 414 -7.57 14.65 18.65
CA LEU A 414 -7.20 15.08 17.31
C LEU A 414 -6.10 14.19 16.75
N PHE A 415 -6.43 13.34 15.78
CA PHE A 415 -5.43 12.63 15.00
C PHE A 415 -5.17 13.35 13.68
N SER A 416 -3.90 13.56 13.34
CA SER A 416 -3.52 14.27 12.12
C SER A 416 -2.31 13.64 11.45
N ILE A 417 -2.41 13.45 10.13
CA ILE A 417 -1.30 13.02 9.30
C ILE A 417 -0.89 14.20 8.40
N LEU A 418 0.33 14.67 8.59
CA LEU A 418 0.93 15.73 7.79
C LEU A 418 1.73 15.10 6.65
N LEU A 419 1.17 15.16 5.44
CA LEU A 419 1.87 14.69 4.24
C LEU A 419 2.85 15.76 3.77
N VAL A 420 4.14 15.49 3.92
CA VAL A 420 5.20 16.38 3.43
C VAL A 420 5.48 16.04 1.98
N ALA A 421 5.25 17.02 1.10
CA ALA A 421 5.68 16.93 -0.29
C ALA A 421 7.21 17.05 -0.34
N PRO A 422 7.89 16.32 -1.23
CA PRO A 422 9.30 16.55 -1.45
C PRO A 422 9.50 18.01 -1.84
N ASN A 423 10.49 18.68 -1.23
CA ASN A 423 11.00 19.97 -1.71
C ASN A 423 11.65 19.73 -3.09
N ARG A 424 10.84 19.58 -4.13
CA ARG A 424 11.31 19.73 -5.50
C ARG A 424 11.53 21.22 -5.68
N THR A 425 12.76 21.67 -5.48
CA THR A 425 13.28 22.79 -6.27
C THR A 425 13.17 22.37 -7.72
N LEU A 426 12.01 22.64 -8.33
CA LEU A 426 11.83 22.56 -9.76
C LEU A 426 12.73 23.67 -10.32
N THR A 427 13.94 23.31 -10.74
CA THR A 427 14.72 24.12 -11.67
C THR A 427 13.96 24.13 -12.98
N LEU A 428 12.95 25.00 -13.05
CA LEU A 428 12.25 25.34 -14.28
C LEU A 428 13.13 26.32 -15.04
N ASP A 429 13.37 26.02 -16.31
CA ASP A 429 13.91 26.98 -17.28
C ASP A 429 13.15 28.31 -17.16
N PRO A 430 13.83 29.47 -17.08
CA PRO A 430 13.18 30.77 -16.84
C PRO A 430 11.98 31.08 -17.77
N PRO A 431 12.00 30.75 -19.07
CA PRO A 431 10.85 30.97 -19.96
C PRO A 431 9.64 30.09 -19.64
N LYS A 432 9.87 28.87 -19.11
CA LYS A 432 8.82 27.95 -18.66
C LYS A 432 8.27 28.34 -17.28
N LEU A 433 9.03 29.10 -16.49
CA LEU A 433 8.62 29.60 -15.18
C LEU A 433 7.50 30.64 -15.30
N GLU A 434 7.53 31.53 -16.31
CA GLU A 434 6.47 32.54 -16.51
C GLU A 434 5.16 31.92 -16.99
N SER A 435 5.24 30.96 -17.91
CA SER A 435 4.08 30.22 -18.40
C SER A 435 3.53 29.24 -17.34
N ALA A 436 4.40 28.64 -16.51
CA ALA A 436 3.98 27.85 -15.35
C ALA A 436 3.40 28.71 -14.21
N ARG A 437 3.89 29.94 -13.99
CA ARG A 437 3.31 30.89 -13.02
C ARG A 437 1.92 31.35 -13.45
N ALA A 438 1.71 31.62 -14.74
CA ALA A 438 0.39 31.91 -15.29
C ALA A 438 -0.58 30.71 -15.15
N ALA A 439 -0.09 29.49 -15.39
CA ALA A 439 -0.88 28.27 -15.21
C ALA A 439 -1.14 27.91 -13.73
N GLN A 440 -0.17 28.14 -12.83
CA GLN A 440 -0.32 27.94 -11.39
C GLN A 440 -1.30 28.94 -10.76
N TYR A 441 -1.39 30.17 -11.27
CA TYR A 441 -2.40 31.13 -10.79
C TYR A 441 -3.83 30.65 -11.06
N HIS A 442 -4.04 29.86 -12.12
CA HIS A 442 -5.31 29.21 -12.42
C HIS A 442 -5.51 27.86 -11.72
N ALA A 443 -4.44 27.08 -11.49
CA ALA A 443 -4.50 25.79 -10.80
C ALA A 443 -4.53 25.90 -9.26
N ALA A 444 -3.98 26.97 -8.67
CA ALA A 444 -3.99 27.23 -7.23
C ALA A 444 -5.39 27.52 -6.66
N ARG A 445 -6.40 27.75 -7.52
CA ARG A 445 -7.82 27.73 -7.10
C ARG A 445 -8.37 26.33 -6.83
N ASN A 446 -7.70 25.28 -7.30
CA ASN A 446 -8.18 23.89 -7.21
C ASN A 446 -7.22 22.91 -6.50
N VAL A 447 -6.01 23.34 -6.10
CA VAL A 447 -5.04 22.51 -5.37
C VAL A 447 -4.34 23.32 -4.27
N THR A 448 -5.10 23.86 -3.33
CA THR A 448 -4.61 23.90 -1.94
C THR A 448 -4.80 22.50 -1.40
N CYS A 449 -3.72 21.80 -1.04
CA CYS A 449 -3.83 20.59 -0.24
C CYS A 449 -4.38 21.04 1.13
N PRO A 450 -5.68 20.86 1.42
CA PRO A 450 -6.21 21.30 2.69
C PRO A 450 -5.75 20.27 3.71
N ILE A 451 -5.28 20.73 4.86
CA ILE A 451 -5.11 19.86 6.02
C ILE A 451 -6.50 19.29 6.31
N ARG A 452 -6.75 18.04 5.89
CA ARG A 452 -7.93 17.31 6.34
C ARG A 452 -7.68 16.89 7.79
N LEU A 453 -7.87 17.83 8.71
CA LEU A 453 -8.25 17.45 10.07
C LEU A 453 -9.59 16.71 9.95
N THR A 454 -9.74 15.60 10.65
CA THR A 454 -11.00 14.86 10.65
C THR A 454 -11.40 14.72 12.09
N ALA A 455 -12.24 15.64 12.56
CA ALA A 455 -12.97 15.46 13.81
C ALA A 455 -14.14 14.51 13.54
N ALA A 456 -14.28 13.47 14.35
CA ALA A 456 -15.52 12.69 14.39
C ALA A 456 -16.64 13.62 14.93
N PRO A 457 -17.83 13.66 14.29
CA PRO A 457 -18.95 14.38 14.87
C PRO A 457 -19.35 13.70 16.19
N VAL A 458 -19.47 14.49 17.25
CA VAL A 458 -20.15 14.05 18.48
C VAL A 458 -21.64 14.11 18.19
N GLU A 459 -22.25 12.99 17.83
CA GLU A 459 -23.72 12.86 17.90
C GLU A 459 -24.12 12.81 19.38
N THR A 460 -24.56 13.94 19.93
CA THR A 460 -25.39 13.93 21.13
C THR A 460 -26.73 13.31 20.78
N ARG A 461 -26.90 12.00 21.00
CA ARG A 461 -28.23 11.42 21.16
C ARG A 461 -28.69 11.74 22.58
N THR A 462 -29.55 12.74 22.70
CA THR A 462 -30.47 12.81 23.85
C THR A 462 -31.43 11.63 23.73
N CYS A 463 -31.50 10.82 24.78
CA CYS A 463 -32.58 9.83 24.94
C CYS A 463 -33.95 10.50 24.92
#